data_AF-A0A192T650-F1
#
_entry.id   AF-A0A192T650-F1
#
_cell.length_a   1.000
_cell.length_b   1.000
_cell.length_c   1.000
_cell.angle_alpha   90.00
_cell.angle_beta   90.00
_cell.angle_gamma   90.00
#
_symmetry.space_group_name_H-M   'P 1'
#
loop_
_entity.id
_entity.type
_entity.pdbx_description
1 polymer ?
#
loop_
_entity_poly.entity_id
_entity_poly.type
_entity_poly.pdbx_seq_one_letter_code
_entity_poly.pdbx_strand_id
1 'polypeptide(L)'
;MGSVFRWSVGAAAILVVASVAYFAYDFGMLRFNNPSLSRYPIQGIDVSHHQGDIDWKTVAAQPNIRFAIMKATEGGDHKDSRFAENWQRAGDAGVVRGAYHFFTFCRPGRDQAQNVLLTVPKAPATLPIAIDLEFVGNCDKVPTLEEMATEVNAFFTELKATFPEKPIFYVTQEFYDQYLKGNDARFPEHYLWLRSVFKEPTQEGCGRWSIWQFADNGTVNGIQGAVDLNALCPSETGFAHLFPALAAN
;
A
#
# COMPACT_ATOMS: atom_id res chain seq x y z
N MET A 1 -5.69 2.81 53.61
CA MET A 1 -4.45 2.92 52.81
C MET A 1 -4.14 1.66 51.96
N GLY A 2 -4.65 0.46 52.27
CA GLY A 2 -4.28 -0.76 51.53
C GLY A 2 -4.99 -1.02 50.18
N SER A 3 -6.17 -0.47 49.91
CA SER A 3 -6.86 -0.70 48.62
C SER A 3 -6.29 0.18 47.51
N VAL A 4 -6.13 1.49 47.74
CA VAL A 4 -5.59 2.46 46.76
C VAL A 4 -4.20 2.06 46.25
N PHE A 5 -3.35 1.51 47.13
CA PHE A 5 -2.01 1.01 46.77
C PHE A 5 -2.04 -0.24 45.88
N ARG A 6 -3.01 -1.16 46.08
CA ARG A 6 -3.19 -2.35 45.22
C ARG A 6 -3.76 -1.99 43.84
N TRP A 7 -4.65 -1.00 43.77
CA TRP A 7 -5.17 -0.48 42.49
C TRP A 7 -4.08 0.23 41.67
N SER A 8 -3.18 0.98 42.33
CA SER A 8 -2.07 1.68 41.64
C SER A 8 -0.97 0.72 41.17
N VAL A 9 -0.66 -0.33 41.92
CA VAL A 9 0.26 -1.40 41.44
C VAL A 9 -0.35 -2.18 40.27
N GLY A 10 -1.66 -2.49 40.32
CA GLY A 10 -2.37 -3.14 39.20
C GLY A 10 -2.41 -2.29 37.93
N ALA A 11 -2.69 -0.99 38.06
CA ALA A 11 -2.68 -0.07 36.93
C ALA A 11 -1.29 0.12 36.33
N ALA A 12 -0.24 0.21 37.15
CA ALA A 12 1.14 0.30 36.69
C ALA A 12 1.58 -0.97 35.93
N ALA A 13 1.22 -2.16 36.42
CA ALA A 13 1.51 -3.41 35.73
C ALA A 13 0.82 -3.51 34.36
N ILE A 14 -0.44 -3.07 34.26
CA ILE A 14 -1.18 -3.02 32.98
C ILE A 14 -0.51 -2.05 32.01
N LEU A 15 -0.11 -0.86 32.46
CA LEU A 15 0.59 0.11 31.61
C LEU A 15 1.93 -0.43 31.12
N VAL A 16 2.70 -1.12 31.96
CA VAL A 16 3.96 -1.76 31.55
C VAL A 16 3.71 -2.83 30.50
N VAL A 17 2.74 -3.72 30.71
CA VAL A 17 2.41 -4.77 29.75
C VAL A 17 1.91 -4.18 28.42
N ALA A 18 1.04 -3.17 28.48
CA ALA A 18 0.56 -2.47 27.28
C ALA A 18 1.69 -1.78 26.54
N SER A 19 2.63 -1.15 27.27
CA SER A 19 3.81 -0.51 26.67
C SER A 19 4.74 -1.54 26.02
N VAL A 20 5.02 -2.66 26.69
CA VAL A 20 5.83 -3.76 26.12
C VAL A 20 5.17 -4.34 24.88
N ALA A 21 3.85 -4.56 24.91
CA ALA A 21 3.10 -5.04 23.74
C ALA A 21 3.12 -4.03 22.59
N TYR A 22 2.96 -2.74 22.90
CA TYR A 22 3.05 -1.66 21.91
C TYR A 22 4.44 -1.60 21.28
N PHE A 23 5.53 -1.58 22.06
CA PHE A 23 6.88 -1.58 21.52
C PHE A 23 7.20 -2.88 20.76
N ALA A 24 6.75 -4.03 21.23
CA ALA A 24 6.92 -5.29 20.51
C ALA A 24 6.21 -5.25 19.14
N TYR A 25 5.04 -4.61 19.04
CA TYR A 25 4.38 -4.34 17.77
C TYR A 25 5.18 -3.33 16.93
N ASP A 26 5.53 -2.17 17.49
CA ASP A 26 6.21 -1.08 16.77
C ASP A 26 7.56 -1.53 16.18
N PHE A 27 8.31 -2.37 16.90
CA PHE A 27 9.56 -2.97 16.43
C PHE A 27 9.37 -4.22 15.55
N GLY A 28 8.14 -4.55 15.15
CA GLY A 28 7.85 -5.69 14.28
C GLY A 28 8.08 -7.07 14.91
N MET A 29 8.30 -7.14 16.22
CA MET A 29 8.47 -8.40 16.97
C MET A 29 7.15 -9.14 17.14
N LEU A 30 6.05 -8.38 17.23
CA LEU A 30 4.68 -8.89 17.25
C LEU A 30 4.00 -8.55 15.91
N ARG A 31 3.70 -9.58 15.12
CA ARG A 31 2.90 -9.47 13.91
C ARG A 31 1.63 -10.29 14.04
N PHE A 32 0.51 -9.71 13.64
CA PHE A 32 -0.78 -10.38 13.65
C PHE A 32 -1.01 -11.21 12.38
N ASN A 33 -0.33 -10.86 11.29
CA ASN A 33 -0.37 -11.59 10.02
C ASN A 33 1.04 -11.95 9.56
N ASN A 34 1.17 -13.16 9.00
CA ASN A 34 2.41 -13.63 8.38
C ASN A 34 2.10 -14.64 7.27
N PRO A 35 1.64 -14.18 6.09
CA PRO A 35 1.32 -15.07 4.97
C PRO A 35 2.55 -15.88 4.55
N SER A 36 2.40 -17.21 4.51
CA SER A 36 3.50 -18.09 4.07
C SER A 36 3.78 -17.92 2.57
N LEU A 37 5.03 -18.07 2.16
CA LEU A 37 5.41 -18.07 0.74
C LEU A 37 4.84 -19.27 -0.03
N SER A 38 4.46 -20.35 0.66
CA SER A 38 3.76 -21.48 0.03
C SER A 38 2.32 -21.14 -0.37
N ARG A 39 1.64 -20.28 0.40
CA ARG A 39 0.27 -19.85 0.11
C ARG A 39 0.25 -18.57 -0.72
N TYR A 40 1.15 -17.63 -0.43
CA TYR A 40 1.30 -16.34 -1.10
C TYR A 40 2.73 -16.22 -1.67
N PRO A 41 3.01 -16.84 -2.83
CA PRO A 41 4.36 -16.89 -3.40
C PRO A 41 4.85 -15.54 -3.95
N ILE A 42 3.92 -14.65 -4.26
CA ILE A 42 4.21 -13.29 -4.74
C ILE A 42 3.96 -12.32 -3.58
N GLN A 43 5.05 -11.89 -2.97
CA GLN A 43 5.06 -10.87 -1.92
C GLN A 43 5.93 -9.68 -2.36
N GLY A 44 5.76 -8.56 -1.68
CA GLY A 44 6.43 -7.32 -2.00
C GLY A 44 6.36 -6.31 -0.87
N ILE A 45 6.82 -5.10 -1.17
CA ILE A 45 6.82 -3.96 -0.26
C ILE A 45 6.13 -2.77 -0.91
N ASP A 46 5.74 -1.80 -0.10
CA ASP A 46 5.51 -0.45 -0.58
C ASP A 46 6.34 0.53 0.24
N VAL A 47 6.85 1.58 -0.44
CA VAL A 47 7.87 2.48 0.10
C VAL A 47 7.65 3.91 -0.36
N SER A 48 8.17 4.85 0.42
CA SER A 48 8.25 6.27 0.12
C SER A 48 9.61 6.82 0.55
N HIS A 49 9.79 8.14 0.54
CA HIS A 49 10.95 8.78 1.14
C HIS A 49 11.16 8.44 2.62
N HIS A 50 10.12 7.99 3.35
CA HIS A 50 10.22 7.60 4.76
C HIS A 50 11.17 6.41 4.99
N GLN A 51 11.33 5.53 4.01
CA GLN A 51 12.25 4.38 4.08
C GLN A 51 13.72 4.75 3.79
N GLY A 52 14.01 6.02 3.50
CA GLY A 52 15.38 6.52 3.34
C GLY A 52 16.11 5.96 2.11
N ASP A 53 17.41 5.67 2.26
CA ASP A 53 18.20 5.00 1.23
C ASP A 53 18.01 3.49 1.34
N ILE A 54 17.68 2.86 0.21
CA ILE A 54 17.35 1.43 0.13
C ILE A 54 18.44 0.72 -0.66
N ASP A 55 19.03 -0.33 -0.06
CA ASP A 55 19.87 -1.28 -0.78
C ASP A 55 18.99 -2.27 -1.55
N TRP A 56 18.60 -1.85 -2.76
CA TRP A 56 17.73 -2.63 -3.64
C TRP A 56 18.30 -3.99 -4.05
N LYS A 57 19.63 -4.18 -4.05
CA LYS A 57 20.23 -5.50 -4.34
C LYS A 57 19.97 -6.46 -3.19
N THR A 58 20.15 -6.00 -1.95
CA THR A 58 19.87 -6.80 -0.75
C THR A 58 18.37 -7.08 -0.61
N VAL A 59 17.52 -6.08 -0.92
CA VAL A 59 16.05 -6.22 -0.92
C VAL A 59 15.60 -7.24 -1.98
N ALA A 60 16.09 -7.15 -3.22
CA ALA A 60 15.71 -8.06 -4.30
C ALA A 60 16.15 -9.51 -4.07
N ALA A 61 17.21 -9.72 -3.27
CA ALA A 61 17.66 -11.06 -2.88
C ALA A 61 16.72 -11.74 -1.86
N GLN A 62 15.76 -11.00 -1.26
CA GLN A 62 14.84 -11.59 -0.29
C GLN A 62 13.81 -12.51 -0.98
N PRO A 63 13.51 -13.68 -0.40
CA PRO A 63 12.58 -14.63 -1.00
C PRO A 63 11.13 -14.12 -1.03
N ASN A 64 10.80 -13.10 -0.24
CA ASN A 64 9.47 -12.49 -0.14
C ASN A 64 9.36 -11.13 -0.82
N ILE A 65 10.31 -10.76 -1.70
CA ILE A 65 10.24 -9.51 -2.46
C ILE A 65 10.29 -9.81 -3.96
N ARG A 66 9.15 -9.65 -4.63
CA ARG A 66 8.98 -9.80 -6.08
C ARG A 66 8.52 -8.50 -6.74
N PHE A 67 7.83 -7.66 -5.98
CA PHE A 67 7.41 -6.34 -6.43
C PHE A 67 7.64 -5.28 -5.35
N ALA A 68 7.68 -4.02 -5.78
CA ALA A 68 7.67 -2.86 -4.91
C ALA A 68 6.77 -1.76 -5.50
N ILE A 69 5.84 -1.24 -4.70
CA ILE A 69 4.99 -0.10 -5.08
C ILE A 69 5.54 1.15 -4.40
N MET A 70 5.94 2.15 -5.18
CA MET A 70 6.70 3.30 -4.69
C MET A 70 5.88 4.58 -4.76
N LYS A 71 5.87 5.37 -3.68
CA LYS A 71 5.23 6.70 -3.70
C LYS A 71 5.88 7.52 -4.79
N ALA A 72 5.09 7.99 -5.74
CA ALA A 72 5.56 8.88 -6.79
C ALA A 72 5.19 10.32 -6.51
N THR A 73 3.93 10.53 -6.15
CA THR A 73 3.32 11.86 -6.09
C THR A 73 2.25 11.92 -5.01
N GLU A 74 1.93 13.13 -4.59
CA GLU A 74 0.83 13.44 -3.68
C GLU A 74 0.18 14.75 -4.12
N GLY A 75 -1.15 14.79 -4.16
CA GLY A 75 -1.86 16.01 -4.53
C GLY A 75 -1.45 16.58 -5.88
N GLY A 76 -1.65 17.88 -6.07
CA GLY A 76 -1.46 18.52 -7.39
C GLY A 76 0.00 18.79 -7.78
N ASP A 77 0.95 18.71 -6.85
CA ASP A 77 2.30 19.28 -7.03
C ASP A 77 3.43 18.57 -6.26
N HIS A 78 3.13 17.78 -5.23
CA HIS A 78 4.17 17.10 -4.47
C HIS A 78 4.69 15.87 -5.20
N LYS A 79 6.02 15.73 -5.26
CA LYS A 79 6.74 14.56 -5.80
C LYS A 79 7.58 13.96 -4.69
N ASP A 80 7.48 12.65 -4.50
CA ASP A 80 8.28 11.97 -3.49
C ASP A 80 9.77 12.06 -3.83
N SER A 81 10.56 12.55 -2.86
CA SER A 81 11.99 12.85 -3.07
C SER A 81 12.85 11.63 -3.41
N ARG A 82 12.39 10.41 -3.13
CA ARG A 82 13.10 9.16 -3.40
C ARG A 82 12.54 8.39 -4.59
N PHE A 83 11.42 8.82 -5.18
CA PHE A 83 10.76 8.07 -6.25
C PHE A 83 11.69 7.73 -7.42
N ALA A 84 12.35 8.73 -8.01
CA ALA A 84 13.17 8.52 -9.20
C ALA A 84 14.33 7.54 -8.94
N GLU A 85 14.98 7.67 -7.79
CA GLU A 85 16.08 6.80 -7.36
C GLU A 85 15.58 5.38 -7.07
N ASN A 86 14.50 5.23 -6.31
CA ASN A 86 13.89 3.94 -6.00
C ASN A 86 13.39 3.24 -7.28
N TRP A 87 12.73 3.98 -8.17
CA TRP A 87 12.21 3.47 -9.44
C TRP A 87 13.30 2.92 -10.34
N GLN A 88 14.43 3.62 -10.42
CA GLN A 88 15.58 3.16 -11.19
C GLN A 88 16.22 1.93 -10.52
N ARG A 89 16.62 2.04 -9.25
CA ARG A 89 17.39 1.00 -8.56
C ARG A 89 16.60 -0.29 -8.35
N ALA A 90 15.30 -0.22 -8.07
CA ALA A 90 14.44 -1.39 -7.99
C ALA A 90 14.36 -2.13 -9.33
N GLY A 91 14.26 -1.37 -10.44
CA GLY A 91 14.24 -1.91 -11.78
C GLY A 91 15.56 -2.58 -12.15
N ASP A 92 16.69 -1.94 -11.85
CA ASP A 92 18.03 -2.48 -12.06
C ASP A 92 18.28 -3.77 -11.25
N ALA A 93 17.61 -3.91 -10.10
CA ALA A 93 17.64 -5.10 -9.26
C ALA A 93 16.63 -6.19 -9.68
N GLY A 94 15.84 -5.97 -10.73
CA GLY A 94 14.87 -6.94 -11.26
C GLY A 94 13.57 -7.06 -10.46
N VAL A 95 13.27 -6.10 -9.59
CA VAL A 95 12.00 -6.05 -8.84
C VAL A 95 10.91 -5.47 -9.75
N VAL A 96 9.74 -6.11 -9.79
CA VAL A 96 8.57 -5.57 -10.51
C VAL A 96 8.14 -4.28 -9.84
N ARG A 97 8.09 -3.19 -10.60
CA ARG A 97 7.85 -1.84 -10.06
C ARG A 97 6.38 -1.48 -10.17
N GLY A 98 5.85 -0.82 -9.15
CA GLY A 98 4.59 -0.08 -9.18
C GLY A 98 4.83 1.35 -8.68
N ALA A 99 3.99 2.27 -9.14
CA ALA A 99 3.98 3.65 -8.65
C ALA A 99 2.62 3.93 -8.02
N TYR A 100 2.60 4.60 -6.88
CA TYR A 100 1.36 5.08 -6.29
C TYR A 100 1.32 6.61 -6.15
N HIS A 101 0.11 7.13 -6.24
CA HIS A 101 -0.22 8.53 -5.99
C HIS A 101 -1.05 8.64 -4.71
N PHE A 102 -0.60 9.41 -3.72
CA PHE A 102 -1.41 9.73 -2.54
C PHE A 102 -2.47 10.77 -2.90
N PHE A 103 -3.73 10.34 -2.93
CA PHE A 103 -4.83 11.17 -3.41
C PHE A 103 -5.34 12.09 -2.31
N THR A 104 -5.24 13.39 -2.53
CA THR A 104 -5.74 14.40 -1.60
C THR A 104 -7.18 14.79 -1.92
N PHE A 105 -8.02 14.98 -0.90
CA PHE A 105 -9.43 15.35 -1.10
C PHE A 105 -9.64 16.84 -1.43
N CYS A 106 -8.59 17.64 -1.23
CA CYS A 106 -8.62 19.10 -1.35
C CYS A 106 -8.05 19.62 -2.68
N ARG A 107 -7.83 18.75 -3.67
CA ARG A 107 -7.35 19.10 -5.00
C ARG A 107 -8.18 18.40 -6.09
N PRO A 108 -8.43 19.06 -7.25
CA PRO A 108 -9.08 18.42 -8.37
C PRO A 108 -8.30 17.19 -8.86
N GLY A 109 -9.02 16.12 -9.23
CA GLY A 109 -8.42 14.89 -9.73
C GLY A 109 -7.60 15.08 -11.01
N ARG A 110 -7.97 16.05 -11.86
CA ARG A 110 -7.18 16.39 -13.06
C ARG A 110 -5.80 16.93 -12.72
N ASP A 111 -5.69 17.83 -11.75
CA ASP A 111 -4.42 18.41 -11.33
C ASP A 111 -3.50 17.33 -10.73
N GLN A 112 -4.10 16.44 -9.93
CA GLN A 112 -3.43 15.28 -9.35
C GLN A 112 -2.91 14.32 -10.43
N ALA A 113 -3.71 14.07 -11.48
CA ALA A 113 -3.29 13.24 -12.61
C ALA A 113 -2.13 13.88 -13.41
N GLN A 114 -2.14 15.21 -13.60
CA GLN A 114 -1.01 15.89 -14.23
C GLN A 114 0.29 15.70 -13.45
N ASN A 115 0.24 15.72 -12.11
CA ASN A 115 1.42 15.46 -11.28
C ASN A 115 1.99 14.05 -11.56
N VAL A 116 1.12 13.03 -11.65
CA VAL A 116 1.52 11.67 -12.03
C VAL A 116 2.15 11.64 -13.42
N LEU A 117 1.50 12.23 -14.43
CA LEU A 117 2.00 12.27 -15.81
C LEU A 117 3.38 12.94 -15.93
N LEU A 118 3.65 13.94 -15.10
CA LEU A 118 4.93 14.66 -15.05
C LEU A 118 6.02 13.94 -14.24
N THR A 119 5.71 12.81 -13.60
CA THR A 119 6.61 12.18 -12.62
C THR A 119 6.86 10.72 -12.90
N VAL A 120 5.83 9.95 -13.25
CA VAL A 120 5.94 8.51 -13.48
C VAL A 120 6.30 8.25 -14.94
N PRO A 121 7.47 7.67 -15.25
CA PRO A 121 7.82 7.34 -16.61
C PRO A 121 7.04 6.10 -17.09
N LYS A 122 6.71 6.06 -18.38
CA LYS A 122 6.27 4.81 -19.01
C LYS A 122 7.43 3.81 -19.00
N ALA A 123 7.19 2.64 -18.44
CA ALA A 123 8.15 1.54 -18.46
C ALA A 123 7.40 0.21 -18.70
N PRO A 124 8.04 -0.76 -19.38
CA PRO A 124 7.44 -2.08 -19.54
C PRO A 124 7.48 -2.85 -18.21
N ALA A 125 6.61 -3.87 -18.11
CA ALA A 125 6.58 -4.82 -17.00
C ALA A 125 6.46 -4.15 -15.61
N THR A 126 5.64 -3.11 -15.52
CA THR A 126 5.26 -2.47 -14.26
C THR A 126 3.85 -2.86 -13.86
N LEU A 127 3.55 -2.78 -12.57
CA LEU A 127 2.17 -2.77 -12.10
C LEU A 127 1.44 -1.53 -12.66
N PRO A 128 0.10 -1.60 -12.84
CA PRO A 128 -0.71 -0.43 -13.13
C PRO A 128 -0.53 0.69 -12.09
N ILE A 129 -0.87 1.92 -12.47
CA ILE A 129 -0.85 3.05 -11.53
C ILE A 129 -1.79 2.76 -10.36
N ALA A 130 -1.24 2.88 -9.15
CA ALA A 130 -2.01 2.83 -7.93
C ALA A 130 -2.42 4.23 -7.48
N ILE A 131 -3.60 4.36 -6.90
CA ILE A 131 -3.97 5.52 -6.08
C ILE A 131 -4.16 5.06 -4.64
N ASP A 132 -3.62 5.83 -3.71
CA ASP A 132 -3.81 5.66 -2.29
C ASP A 132 -4.95 6.57 -1.83
N LEU A 133 -6.01 5.92 -1.35
CA LEU A 133 -7.25 6.51 -0.90
C LEU A 133 -7.43 6.24 0.60
N GLU A 134 -6.94 7.15 1.42
CA GLU A 134 -7.05 7.09 2.87
C GLU A 134 -7.28 8.45 3.53
N PHE A 135 -7.83 8.42 4.75
CA PHE A 135 -8.10 9.62 5.54
C PHE A 135 -6.89 10.10 6.34
N VAL A 136 -6.03 9.18 6.79
CA VAL A 136 -4.88 9.52 7.62
C VAL A 136 -3.84 10.23 6.76
N GLY A 137 -3.24 11.30 7.28
CA GLY A 137 -2.28 12.12 6.52
C GLY A 137 -2.90 12.96 5.40
N ASN A 138 -4.22 12.91 5.21
CA ASN A 138 -4.93 13.72 4.22
C ASN A 138 -5.31 15.11 4.78
N CYS A 139 -5.90 15.95 3.93
CA CYS A 139 -6.51 17.18 4.40
C CYS A 139 -7.81 16.90 5.17
N ASP A 140 -8.26 17.86 5.98
CA ASP A 140 -9.43 17.70 6.87
C ASP A 140 -10.79 17.56 6.13
N LYS A 141 -10.81 17.64 4.80
CA LYS A 141 -12.05 17.47 4.02
C LYS A 141 -12.42 15.99 3.98
N VAL A 142 -13.65 15.67 4.39
CA VAL A 142 -14.28 14.36 4.11
C VAL A 142 -15.26 14.56 2.94
N PRO A 143 -14.95 14.09 1.72
CA PRO A 143 -15.81 14.30 0.56
C PRO A 143 -17.09 13.47 0.64
N THR A 144 -18.15 13.92 -0.02
CA THR A 144 -19.30 13.06 -0.31
C THR A 144 -18.89 11.94 -1.29
N LEU A 145 -19.68 10.87 -1.36
CA LEU A 145 -19.47 9.80 -2.33
C LEU A 145 -19.45 10.31 -3.79
N GLU A 146 -20.32 11.28 -4.10
CA GLU A 146 -20.40 11.88 -5.43
C GLU A 146 -19.17 12.70 -5.76
N GLU A 147 -18.69 13.54 -4.84
CA GLU A 147 -17.44 14.28 -5.02
C GLU A 147 -16.25 13.34 -5.20
N MET A 148 -16.14 12.31 -4.35
CA MET A 148 -15.05 11.34 -4.42
C MET A 148 -15.05 10.61 -5.77
N ALA A 149 -16.20 10.07 -6.18
CA ALA A 149 -16.32 9.40 -7.47
C ALA A 149 -16.01 10.35 -8.63
N THR A 150 -16.49 11.60 -8.58
CA THR A 150 -16.23 12.59 -9.63
C THR A 150 -14.74 12.85 -9.81
N GLU A 151 -14.02 13.10 -8.71
CA GLU A 151 -12.59 13.44 -8.79
C GLU A 151 -11.73 12.23 -9.16
N VAL A 152 -12.05 11.02 -8.67
CA VAL A 152 -11.33 9.80 -9.10
C VAL A 152 -11.55 9.52 -10.59
N ASN A 153 -12.79 9.64 -11.10
CA ASN A 153 -13.05 9.44 -12.52
C ASN A 153 -12.34 10.50 -13.37
N ALA A 154 -12.31 11.75 -12.92
CA ALA A 154 -11.58 12.82 -13.60
C ALA A 154 -10.07 12.53 -13.65
N PHE A 155 -9.49 12.03 -12.56
CA PHE A 155 -8.09 11.61 -12.49
C PHE A 155 -7.76 10.52 -13.52
N PHE A 156 -8.51 9.41 -13.55
CA PHE A 156 -8.22 8.32 -14.49
C PHE A 156 -8.59 8.63 -15.93
N THR A 157 -9.57 9.53 -16.16
CA THR A 157 -9.85 10.03 -17.51
C THR A 157 -8.61 10.71 -18.09
N GLU A 158 -7.91 11.51 -17.28
CA GLU A 158 -6.69 12.20 -17.70
C GLU A 158 -5.52 11.23 -17.92
N LEU A 159 -5.37 10.21 -17.07
CA LEU A 159 -4.29 9.23 -17.20
C LEU A 159 -4.45 8.26 -18.38
N LYS A 160 -5.67 8.02 -18.86
CA LYS A 160 -6.01 6.91 -19.76
C LYS A 160 -5.17 6.81 -21.03
N ALA A 161 -4.74 7.94 -21.61
CA ALA A 161 -3.90 7.94 -22.81
C ALA A 161 -2.45 7.48 -22.52
N THR A 162 -1.99 7.66 -21.29
CA THR A 162 -0.63 7.35 -20.87
C THR A 162 -0.55 5.99 -20.18
N PHE A 163 -1.50 5.71 -19.30
CA PHE A 163 -1.64 4.50 -18.49
C PHE A 163 -3.05 3.92 -18.69
N PRO A 164 -3.29 3.16 -19.77
CA PRO A 164 -4.61 2.62 -20.10
C PRO A 164 -5.01 1.41 -19.26
N GLU A 165 -4.10 0.85 -18.47
CA GLU A 165 -4.33 -0.35 -17.67
C GLU A 165 -5.38 -0.12 -16.58
N LYS A 166 -6.06 -1.21 -16.19
CA LYS A 166 -6.95 -1.25 -15.02
C LYS A 166 -6.16 -0.82 -13.77
N PRO A 167 -6.52 0.29 -13.10
CA PRO A 167 -5.73 0.83 -11.99
C PRO A 167 -5.84 -0.02 -10.72
N ILE A 168 -4.97 0.28 -9.75
CA ILE A 168 -4.99 -0.31 -8.41
C ILE A 168 -5.50 0.74 -7.41
N PHE A 169 -6.50 0.39 -6.62
CA PHE A 169 -6.98 1.25 -5.52
C PHE A 169 -6.46 0.71 -4.23
N TYR A 170 -5.50 1.41 -3.63
CA TYR A 170 -5.18 1.20 -2.23
C TYR A 170 -6.24 1.86 -1.35
N VAL A 171 -6.74 1.12 -0.36
CA VAL A 171 -7.70 1.63 0.61
C VAL A 171 -7.46 1.03 2.00
N THR A 172 -7.79 1.80 3.02
CA THR A 172 -8.06 1.27 4.36
C THR A 172 -9.45 0.63 4.43
N GLN A 173 -9.69 -0.19 5.45
CA GLN A 173 -11.01 -0.80 5.68
C GLN A 173 -12.11 0.27 5.85
N GLU A 174 -11.82 1.36 6.55
CA GLU A 174 -12.74 2.48 6.76
C GLU A 174 -13.12 3.14 5.43
N PHE A 175 -12.13 3.45 4.58
CA PHE A 175 -12.37 4.06 3.28
C PHE A 175 -13.19 3.12 2.38
N TYR A 176 -12.86 1.82 2.38
CA TYR A 176 -13.62 0.80 1.64
C TYR A 176 -15.09 0.76 2.06
N ASP A 177 -15.37 0.68 3.36
CA ASP A 177 -16.74 0.61 3.88
C ASP A 177 -17.54 1.90 3.59
N GLN A 178 -16.87 3.06 3.57
CA GLN A 178 -17.52 4.35 3.31
C GLN A 178 -17.80 4.61 1.83
N TYR A 179 -16.86 4.33 0.94
CA TYR A 179 -16.94 4.77 -0.46
C TYR A 179 -17.12 3.65 -1.47
N LEU A 180 -16.52 2.48 -1.27
CA LEU A 180 -16.49 1.43 -2.30
C LEU A 180 -17.59 0.39 -2.11
N LYS A 181 -17.84 -0.05 -0.88
CA LYS A 181 -18.77 -1.14 -0.58
C LYS A 181 -20.19 -0.85 -1.10
N GLY A 182 -20.60 -1.57 -2.14
CA GLY A 182 -21.92 -1.40 -2.77
C GLY A 182 -22.00 -0.21 -3.74
N ASN A 183 -20.87 0.43 -4.03
CA ASN A 183 -20.74 1.62 -4.85
C ASN A 183 -19.66 1.47 -5.93
N ASP A 184 -19.08 0.28 -6.11
CA ASP A 184 -17.97 0.01 -7.02
C ASP A 184 -18.21 0.53 -8.45
N ALA A 185 -19.45 0.41 -8.95
CA ALA A 185 -19.84 0.87 -10.28
C ALA A 185 -19.76 2.40 -10.50
N ARG A 186 -19.56 3.19 -9.44
CA ARG A 186 -19.33 4.65 -9.52
C ARG A 186 -17.87 5.00 -9.83
N PHE A 187 -16.96 4.05 -9.69
CA PHE A 187 -15.53 4.23 -9.90
C PHE A 187 -15.08 3.47 -11.16
N PRO A 188 -13.91 3.81 -11.73
CA PRO A 188 -13.29 2.99 -12.75
C PRO A 188 -13.16 1.54 -12.28
N GLU A 189 -13.29 0.59 -13.20
CA GLU A 189 -12.97 -0.81 -12.88
C GLU A 189 -11.53 -0.87 -12.38
N HIS A 190 -11.29 -1.50 -11.23
CA HIS A 190 -10.01 -1.44 -10.53
C HIS A 190 -9.66 -2.79 -9.87
N TYR A 191 -8.36 -2.99 -9.64
CA TYR A 191 -7.87 -3.95 -8.67
C TYR A 191 -7.92 -3.32 -7.29
N LEU A 192 -8.13 -4.12 -6.24
CA LEU A 192 -8.16 -3.60 -4.89
C LEU A 192 -6.91 -4.02 -4.13
N TRP A 193 -6.19 -3.04 -3.61
CA TRP A 193 -5.10 -3.18 -2.67
C TRP A 193 -5.61 -2.80 -1.28
N LEU A 194 -5.84 -3.79 -0.42
CA LEU A 194 -6.49 -3.54 0.86
C LEU A 194 -5.49 -3.61 2.02
N ARG A 195 -5.49 -2.57 2.86
CA ARG A 195 -4.78 -2.59 4.14
C ARG A 195 -5.58 -3.34 5.19
N SER A 196 -5.01 -4.44 5.69
CA SER A 196 -5.56 -5.22 6.80
C SER A 196 -4.43 -5.86 7.61
N VAL A 197 -3.91 -5.13 8.59
CA VAL A 197 -2.70 -5.53 9.34
C VAL A 197 -2.97 -6.45 10.54
N PHE A 198 -4.23 -6.60 10.96
CA PHE A 198 -4.62 -7.44 12.11
C PHE A 198 -5.19 -8.81 11.73
N LYS A 199 -5.71 -8.96 10.51
CA LYS A 199 -6.31 -10.20 10.01
C LYS A 199 -6.24 -10.28 8.49
N GLU A 200 -6.40 -11.48 7.93
CA GLU A 200 -6.61 -11.65 6.49
C GLU A 200 -7.91 -10.93 6.04
N PRO A 201 -7.91 -10.25 4.89
CA PRO A 201 -9.11 -9.67 4.29
C PRO A 201 -10.28 -10.66 4.18
N THR A 202 -11.46 -10.26 4.65
CA THR A 202 -12.67 -11.09 4.61
C THR A 202 -13.59 -10.78 3.42
N GLN A 203 -13.23 -9.82 2.57
CA GLN A 203 -13.98 -9.44 1.36
C GLN A 203 -13.98 -10.60 0.34
N GLU A 204 -14.96 -11.52 0.38
CA GLU A 204 -15.25 -12.62 -0.60
C GLU A 204 -14.08 -13.10 -1.51
N GLY A 205 -12.93 -13.46 -0.93
CA GLY A 205 -11.79 -14.04 -1.65
C GLY A 205 -11.10 -13.13 -2.68
N CYS A 206 -10.22 -13.73 -3.51
CA CYS A 206 -9.42 -13.03 -4.52
C CYS A 206 -10.21 -12.39 -5.68
N GLY A 207 -11.55 -12.37 -5.63
CA GLY A 207 -12.39 -11.68 -6.60
C GLY A 207 -12.66 -10.22 -6.24
N ARG A 208 -12.47 -9.83 -4.97
CA ARG A 208 -12.67 -8.45 -4.50
C ARG A 208 -11.41 -7.77 -3.99
N TRP A 209 -10.38 -8.52 -3.64
CA TRP A 209 -9.06 -7.98 -3.31
C TRP A 209 -7.95 -8.69 -4.08
N SER A 210 -6.97 -7.92 -4.54
CA SER A 210 -5.90 -8.36 -5.42
C SER A 210 -4.53 -8.26 -4.76
N ILE A 211 -4.33 -7.24 -3.93
CA ILE A 211 -3.12 -7.03 -3.12
C ILE A 211 -3.54 -6.80 -1.66
N TRP A 212 -2.81 -7.37 -0.72
CA TRP A 212 -3.04 -7.24 0.70
C TRP A 212 -1.82 -6.63 1.38
N GLN A 213 -1.96 -5.43 1.95
CA GLN A 213 -0.98 -4.89 2.88
C GLN A 213 -1.24 -5.51 4.26
N PHE A 214 -0.36 -6.42 4.67
CA PHE A 214 -0.55 -7.29 5.83
C PHE A 214 0.25 -6.86 7.06
N ALA A 215 1.20 -5.95 6.89
CA ALA A 215 1.99 -5.36 7.98
C ALA A 215 2.45 -3.95 7.58
N ASP A 216 2.52 -3.05 8.57
CA ASP A 216 3.11 -1.71 8.48
C ASP A 216 4.40 -1.57 9.32
N ASN A 217 4.80 -2.68 9.96
CA ASN A 217 5.93 -2.79 10.87
C ASN A 217 6.91 -3.87 10.40
N GLY A 218 7.00 -4.09 9.09
CA GLY A 218 7.89 -5.06 8.49
C GLY A 218 9.36 -4.71 8.69
N THR A 219 10.21 -5.73 8.60
CA THR A 219 11.67 -5.57 8.61
C THR A 219 12.23 -6.33 7.43
N VAL A 220 12.97 -5.63 6.58
CA VAL A 220 13.56 -6.16 5.35
C VAL A 220 15.02 -5.76 5.32
N ASN A 221 15.91 -6.73 5.13
CA ASN A 221 17.34 -6.45 4.98
C ASN A 221 17.55 -5.50 3.79
N GLY A 222 18.33 -4.44 4.00
CA GLY A 222 18.55 -3.38 3.01
C GLY A 222 17.66 -2.15 3.19
N ILE A 223 16.73 -2.14 4.15
CA ILE A 223 15.93 -0.98 4.54
C ILE A 223 16.17 -0.69 6.02
N GLN A 224 16.42 0.57 6.36
CA GLN A 224 16.52 1.00 7.76
C GLN A 224 15.13 1.37 8.27
N GLY A 225 14.71 0.75 9.38
CA GLY A 225 13.41 1.00 9.99
C GLY A 225 12.28 0.12 9.45
N ALA A 226 11.05 0.53 9.76
CA ALA A 226 9.85 -0.20 9.38
C ALA A 226 9.53 -0.04 7.88
N VAL A 227 8.97 -1.11 7.30
CA VAL A 227 8.49 -1.12 5.91
C VAL A 227 7.19 -1.91 5.79
N ASP A 228 6.32 -1.43 4.93
CA ASP A 228 5.03 -2.05 4.67
C ASP A 228 5.20 -3.31 3.82
N LEU A 229 4.52 -4.40 4.22
CA LEU A 229 4.62 -5.71 3.58
C LEU A 229 3.32 -6.08 2.89
N ASN A 230 3.45 -6.60 1.66
CA ASN A 230 2.34 -6.88 0.78
C ASN A 230 2.38 -8.30 0.23
N ALA A 231 1.21 -8.87 0.00
CA ALA A 231 1.03 -10.15 -0.67
C ALA A 231 0.00 -10.02 -1.80
N LEU A 232 0.29 -10.63 -2.94
CA LEU A 232 -0.64 -10.73 -4.07
C LEU A 232 -1.57 -11.93 -3.85
N CYS A 233 -2.85 -11.76 -4.16
CA CYS A 233 -3.83 -12.82 -3.96
C CYS A 233 -3.55 -14.02 -4.89
N PRO A 234 -3.44 -15.27 -4.40
CA PRO A 234 -2.92 -16.37 -5.23
C PRO A 234 -3.77 -16.73 -6.46
N SER A 235 -5.06 -16.38 -6.46
CA SER A 235 -5.94 -16.58 -7.62
C SER A 235 -6.21 -15.30 -8.43
N GLU A 236 -5.56 -14.18 -8.08
CA GLU A 236 -5.50 -13.01 -8.95
C GLU A 236 -4.58 -13.30 -10.14
N THR A 237 -5.12 -13.24 -11.34
CA THR A 237 -4.40 -13.58 -12.58
C THR A 237 -4.05 -12.37 -13.43
N GLY A 238 -4.61 -11.19 -13.13
CA GLY A 238 -4.36 -9.95 -13.85
C GLY A 238 -2.88 -9.55 -13.89
N PHE A 239 -2.11 -9.96 -12.88
CA PHE A 239 -0.69 -9.66 -12.76
C PHE A 239 0.24 -10.83 -13.12
N ALA A 240 -0.29 -12.00 -13.50
CA ALA A 240 0.51 -13.21 -13.68
C ALA A 240 1.63 -13.04 -14.75
N HIS A 241 1.37 -12.24 -15.78
CA HIS A 241 2.33 -11.92 -16.83
C HIS A 241 3.59 -11.18 -16.33
N LEU A 242 3.53 -10.56 -15.15
CA LEU A 242 4.67 -9.90 -14.50
C LEU A 242 5.56 -10.88 -13.74
N PHE A 243 5.05 -12.09 -13.43
CA PHE A 243 5.72 -13.08 -12.57
C PHE A 243 5.81 -14.47 -13.24
N PRO A 244 6.36 -14.58 -14.47
CA PRO A 244 6.31 -15.82 -15.25
C PRO A 244 7.01 -17.01 -14.58
N ALA A 245 8.05 -16.77 -13.77
CA ALA A 245 8.78 -17.81 -13.05
C ALA A 245 7.96 -18.49 -11.94
N LEU A 246 6.83 -17.90 -11.52
CA LEU A 246 5.95 -18.43 -10.48
C LEU A 246 4.64 -18.99 -11.04
N ALA A 247 4.32 -18.73 -12.31
CA ALA A 247 3.13 -19.26 -12.99
C ALA A 247 3.36 -20.66 -13.61
N ALA A 248 4.59 -21.15 -13.61
CA ALA A 248 5.01 -22.39 -14.26
C ALA A 248 5.11 -23.61 -13.31
N ASN A 249 4.75 -23.44 -12.04
CA ASN A 249 4.68 -24.49 -11.02
C ASN A 249 3.26 -24.56 -10.43
#